data_AF-A0AAJ1SKU9-F1
#
_entry.id   AF-A0AAJ1SKU9-F1
#
_cell.length_a   1.000
_cell.length_b   1.000
_cell.length_c   1.000
_cell.angle_alpha   90.00
_cell.angle_beta   90.00
_cell.angle_gamma   90.00
#
_symmetry.space_group_name_H-M   'P 1'
#
loop_
_entity.id
_entity.type
_entity.pdbx_description
1 polymer ?
#
loop_
_entity_poly.entity_id
_entity_poly.type
_entity_poly.pdbx_seq_one_letter_code
_entity_poly.pdbx_strand_id
1 'polypeptide(L)'
;MGKKELGKEGKALKKAKPFYKKVWFWVLVIIIIAIGGNLGKDEQSGAVDTDEKTSSAHKTMVLETEQTSDTSVSTEESSISLTENSESSISETPTTKESVAKTENVPTEYLSALTKGESYAEIMNMSKQGVYDQLTSDYGERFSPEAAQYAIDHLNADWNANALKKAESYSDSMNMSKQGIYDQLTSEAGEQFTPEEAQYAVDNLKANYNENALKKAKSYQEQMAMSPEGIREQLTSAAGEQFTPEEAAYAIQHLND
;
A
#
# COMPACT_ATOMS: atom_id res chain seq x y z
N MET A 1 -0.75 44.50 55.74
CA MET A 1 -1.84 44.23 54.77
C MET A 1 -1.25 44.26 53.37
N GLY A 2 -1.75 43.52 52.38
CA GLY A 2 -2.84 42.54 52.42
C GLY A 2 -2.80 41.60 51.20
N LYS A 3 -3.42 40.42 51.32
CA LYS A 3 -3.51 39.44 50.22
C LYS A 3 -4.42 39.96 49.10
N LYS A 4 -4.13 39.59 47.86
CA LYS A 4 -5.14 39.35 46.82
C LYS A 4 -4.78 38.08 46.05
N GLU A 5 -5.28 36.95 46.54
CA GLU A 5 -5.53 35.82 45.66
C GLU A 5 -6.82 36.08 44.88
N LEU A 6 -6.84 35.69 43.60
CA LEU A 6 -8.02 35.63 42.77
C LEU A 6 -7.70 34.71 41.58
N GLY A 7 -7.81 33.40 41.80
CA GLY A 7 -7.78 32.43 40.72
C GLY A 7 -9.15 32.33 40.05
N LYS A 8 -9.17 32.03 38.74
CA LYS A 8 -10.12 31.09 38.12
C LYS A 8 -9.71 30.76 36.68
N GLU A 9 -9.71 29.45 36.42
CA GLU A 9 -9.89 28.68 35.19
C GLU A 9 -9.92 29.40 33.82
N GLY A 10 -9.20 28.83 32.85
CA GLY A 10 -9.31 29.19 31.43
C GLY A 10 -8.30 28.43 30.54
N LYS A 11 -8.61 27.20 30.14
CA LYS A 11 -7.70 26.40 29.27
C LYS A 11 -7.61 27.00 27.86
N ALA A 12 -6.50 27.67 27.55
CA ALA A 12 -6.11 27.96 26.17
C ALA A 12 -5.30 26.79 25.57
N LEU A 13 -5.93 25.62 25.39
CA LEU A 13 -5.38 24.60 24.50
C LEU A 13 -5.30 25.21 23.10
N LYS A 14 -4.09 25.47 22.59
CA LYS A 14 -3.88 25.96 21.23
C LYS A 14 -4.37 24.90 20.26
N LYS A 15 -5.59 25.07 19.72
CA LYS A 15 -6.12 24.23 18.65
C LYS A 15 -5.07 24.17 17.53
N ALA A 16 -4.50 22.99 17.31
CA ALA A 16 -3.44 22.81 16.34
C ALA A 16 -3.92 23.29 14.96
N LYS A 17 -3.03 23.96 14.20
CA LYS A 17 -3.34 24.27 12.80
C LYS A 17 -3.49 22.93 12.06
N PRO A 18 -4.60 22.68 11.35
CA PRO A 18 -4.78 21.42 10.63
C PRO A 18 -3.66 21.24 9.59
N PHE A 19 -3.02 20.07 9.60
CA PHE A 19 -1.89 19.76 8.73
C PHE A 19 -2.27 19.68 7.24
N TYR A 20 -3.54 19.39 6.94
CA TYR A 20 -4.14 19.40 5.60
C TYR A 20 -4.14 20.77 4.88
N LYS A 21 -3.54 21.80 5.50
CA LYS A 21 -3.27 23.10 4.87
C LYS A 21 -1.85 23.24 4.27
N LYS A 22 -1.03 22.17 4.32
CA LYS A 22 0.19 22.06 3.51
C LYS A 22 -0.15 21.44 2.14
N VAL A 23 0.52 21.88 1.07
CA VAL A 23 0.31 21.36 -0.29
C VAL A 23 0.62 19.86 -0.39
N TRP A 24 1.66 19.37 0.29
CA TRP A 24 2.01 17.94 0.33
C TRP A 24 0.84 17.02 0.75
N PHE A 25 -0.05 17.47 1.64
CA PHE A 25 -1.21 16.66 2.04
C PHE A 25 -2.16 16.38 0.86
N TRP A 26 -2.27 17.29 -0.09
CA TRP A 26 -3.10 17.09 -1.29
C TRP A 26 -2.44 16.13 -2.29
N VAL A 27 -1.11 16.04 -2.31
CA VAL A 27 -0.38 15.04 -3.12
C VAL A 27 -0.67 13.62 -2.60
N LEU A 28 -0.61 13.40 -1.28
CA LEU A 28 -0.95 12.11 -0.66
C LEU A 28 -2.39 11.67 -0.98
N VAL A 29 -3.36 12.59 -0.92
CA VAL A 29 -4.76 12.28 -1.23
C VAL A 29 -4.97 11.93 -2.71
N ILE A 30 -4.24 12.58 -3.64
CA ILE A 30 -4.37 12.31 -5.07
C ILE A 30 -3.81 10.93 -5.45
N ILE A 31 -2.68 10.51 -4.86
CA ILE A 31 -2.11 9.16 -5.10
C ILE A 31 -3.07 8.05 -4.62
N ILE A 32 -3.70 8.24 -3.46
CA ILE A 32 -4.71 7.30 -2.93
C ILE A 32 -5.91 7.18 -3.88
N ILE A 33 -6.37 8.29 -4.47
CA ILE A 33 -7.48 8.30 -5.44
C ILE A 33 -7.07 7.61 -6.76
N ALA A 34 -5.82 7.77 -7.21
CA ALA A 34 -5.34 7.18 -8.47
C ALA A 34 -5.29 5.64 -8.43
N ILE A 35 -4.88 5.04 -7.31
CA ILE A 35 -4.72 3.58 -7.19
C ILE A 35 -6.05 2.88 -6.83
N GLY A 36 -7.00 3.57 -6.20
CA GLY A 36 -8.36 3.05 -5.99
C GLY A 36 -9.20 2.88 -7.28
N GLY A 37 -8.69 3.32 -8.43
CA GLY A 37 -9.40 3.45 -9.70
C GLY A 37 -9.52 2.20 -10.58
N ASN A 38 -9.51 0.98 -10.03
CA ASN A 38 -9.78 -0.24 -10.84
C ASN A 38 -10.45 -1.38 -10.07
N LEU A 39 -11.70 -1.15 -9.63
CA LEU A 39 -12.60 -2.19 -9.14
C LEU A 39 -13.89 -2.13 -9.96
N GLY A 40 -14.10 -3.14 -10.83
CA GLY A 40 -15.07 -3.08 -11.92
C GLY A 40 -16.54 -3.09 -11.47
N LYS A 41 -17.43 -2.48 -12.27
CA LYS A 41 -18.88 -2.46 -12.00
C LYS A 41 -19.77 -2.22 -13.23
N ASP A 42 -19.63 -3.06 -14.25
CA ASP A 42 -20.45 -3.00 -15.47
C ASP A 42 -21.64 -3.97 -15.42
N GLU A 43 -22.77 -3.54 -14.83
CA GLU A 43 -24.10 -4.09 -15.20
C GLU A 43 -25.20 -3.02 -15.22
N GLN A 44 -25.59 -2.65 -16.45
CA GLN A 44 -26.96 -2.52 -16.95
C GLN A 44 -28.05 -1.78 -16.14
N SER A 45 -28.32 -0.52 -16.53
CA SER A 45 -29.66 0.09 -16.71
C SER A 45 -29.48 1.52 -17.27
N GLY A 46 -30.32 2.12 -18.11
CA GLY A 46 -31.57 1.72 -18.77
C GLY A 46 -32.03 2.91 -19.65
N ALA A 47 -32.71 2.68 -20.77
CA ALA A 47 -32.94 3.70 -21.80
C ALA A 47 -34.05 4.73 -21.49
N VAL A 48 -33.97 5.91 -22.14
CA VAL A 48 -35.10 6.64 -22.76
C VAL A 48 -34.55 7.69 -23.75
N ASP A 49 -35.18 7.82 -24.92
CA ASP A 49 -34.85 8.76 -26.00
C ASP A 49 -35.24 10.23 -25.74
N THR A 50 -34.67 11.16 -26.53
CA THR A 50 -35.42 12.07 -27.44
C THR A 50 -34.45 12.75 -28.44
N ASP A 51 -34.92 12.98 -29.68
CA ASP A 51 -34.34 13.74 -30.81
C ASP A 51 -33.72 15.13 -30.49
N GLU A 52 -32.88 15.78 -31.31
CA GLU A 52 -32.87 15.88 -32.78
C GLU A 52 -31.45 15.98 -33.44
N LYS A 53 -31.19 15.13 -34.45
CA LYS A 53 -30.91 15.50 -35.86
C LYS A 53 -29.87 16.60 -36.20
N THR A 54 -28.86 16.22 -37.01
CA THR A 54 -28.60 16.86 -38.33
C THR A 54 -27.77 15.97 -39.27
N SER A 55 -28.22 15.92 -40.52
CA SER A 55 -27.73 15.16 -41.68
C SER A 55 -26.25 15.32 -42.07
N SER A 56 -25.60 14.21 -42.43
CA SER A 56 -24.92 14.06 -43.74
C SER A 56 -24.88 12.57 -44.13
N ALA A 57 -24.74 12.25 -45.42
CA ALA A 57 -24.98 10.88 -45.93
C ALA A 57 -23.93 10.40 -46.93
N HIS A 58 -23.58 9.10 -46.91
CA HIS A 58 -22.98 8.43 -48.07
C HIS A 58 -23.19 6.90 -48.17
N LYS A 59 -24.29 6.52 -48.83
CA LYS A 59 -24.40 5.42 -49.83
C LYS A 59 -23.75 4.03 -49.56
N THR A 60 -24.56 3.14 -48.98
CA THR A 60 -24.95 1.80 -49.52
C THR A 60 -23.95 0.92 -50.31
N MET A 61 -23.66 -0.27 -49.76
CA MET A 61 -23.80 -1.56 -50.47
C MET A 61 -24.20 -2.68 -49.46
N VAL A 62 -24.65 -3.85 -49.93
CA VAL A 62 -25.38 -4.87 -49.13
C VAL A 62 -25.12 -6.30 -49.63
N LEU A 63 -25.71 -7.31 -48.94
CA LEU A 63 -25.60 -8.80 -49.09
C LEU A 63 -24.40 -9.42 -48.34
N GLU A 64 -24.42 -10.66 -47.79
CA GLU A 64 -25.48 -11.68 -47.46
C GLU A 64 -24.78 -12.92 -46.82
N THR A 65 -25.30 -13.78 -45.93
CA THR A 65 -26.29 -13.81 -44.81
C THR A 65 -26.13 -15.19 -44.09
N GLU A 66 -26.61 -15.38 -42.84
CA GLU A 66 -27.17 -16.64 -42.22
C GLU A 66 -26.84 -16.90 -40.72
N GLN A 67 -27.87 -17.38 -39.99
CA GLN A 67 -27.93 -18.34 -38.84
C GLN A 67 -27.02 -18.15 -37.59
N THR A 68 -27.51 -17.93 -36.35
CA THR A 68 -28.49 -18.61 -35.45
C THR A 68 -28.00 -19.86 -34.70
N SER A 69 -28.00 -19.81 -33.35
CA SER A 69 -28.58 -20.85 -32.47
C SER A 69 -28.56 -20.44 -30.98
N ASP A 70 -29.67 -20.67 -30.28
CA ASP A 70 -29.76 -20.70 -28.81
C ASP A 70 -29.08 -21.95 -28.23
N THR A 71 -28.69 -21.90 -26.95
CA THR A 71 -28.85 -23.00 -25.97
C THR A 71 -28.80 -22.42 -24.55
N SER A 72 -29.52 -23.04 -23.61
CA SER A 72 -29.89 -22.43 -22.33
C SER A 72 -29.81 -23.40 -21.13
N VAL A 73 -29.81 -22.79 -19.93
CA VAL A 73 -30.37 -23.33 -18.65
C VAL A 73 -29.54 -24.32 -17.79
N SER A 74 -29.77 -24.16 -16.46
CA SER A 74 -29.52 -25.07 -15.32
C SER A 74 -28.10 -25.30 -14.79
N THR A 75 -27.75 -24.50 -13.79
CA THR A 75 -27.82 -24.87 -12.35
C THR A 75 -28.07 -26.36 -12.03
N GLU A 76 -27.23 -26.93 -11.15
CA GLU A 76 -27.75 -27.66 -9.97
C GLU A 76 -26.77 -27.61 -8.78
N GLU A 77 -27.28 -27.91 -7.59
CA GLU A 77 -26.63 -27.79 -6.29
C GLU A 77 -26.22 -29.18 -5.76
N SER A 78 -25.21 -29.28 -4.88
CA SER A 78 -24.92 -30.53 -4.16
C SER A 78 -24.30 -30.29 -2.80
N SER A 79 -25.12 -30.45 -1.77
CA SER A 79 -24.75 -30.45 -0.36
C SER A 79 -24.54 -31.88 0.16
N ILE A 80 -23.57 -32.07 1.04
CA ILE A 80 -23.38 -33.33 1.77
C ILE A 80 -23.17 -33.02 3.26
N SER A 81 -23.96 -33.65 4.11
CA SER A 81 -23.87 -33.59 5.57
C SER A 81 -23.60 -34.99 6.12
N LEU A 82 -22.85 -35.09 7.22
CA LEU A 82 -22.68 -36.30 8.03
C LEU A 82 -22.40 -35.93 9.50
N THR A 83 -22.80 -36.80 10.43
CA THR A 83 -23.08 -36.44 11.83
C THR A 83 -22.17 -37.10 12.87
N GLU A 84 -22.30 -36.63 14.12
CA GLU A 84 -21.76 -37.19 15.36
C GLU A 84 -21.94 -38.71 15.54
N ASN A 85 -21.11 -39.34 16.39
CA ASN A 85 -21.61 -39.96 17.65
C ASN A 85 -20.48 -40.40 18.62
N SER A 86 -20.75 -40.31 19.93
CA SER A 86 -20.13 -40.99 21.10
C SER A 86 -18.60 -40.91 21.37
N GLU A 87 -18.09 -41.18 22.58
CA GLU A 87 -18.61 -41.02 23.96
C GLU A 87 -17.54 -41.46 24.99
N SER A 88 -17.27 -40.59 25.97
CA SER A 88 -16.86 -40.84 27.36
C SER A 88 -16.05 -42.11 27.77
N SER A 89 -14.91 -41.87 28.42
CA SER A 89 -14.50 -42.69 29.58
C SER A 89 -13.70 -41.85 30.57
N ILE A 90 -14.00 -41.97 31.87
CA ILE A 90 -13.39 -41.18 32.96
C ILE A 90 -12.71 -42.14 33.95
N SER A 91 -11.49 -41.80 34.38
CA SER A 91 -10.86 -42.45 35.53
C SER A 91 -9.93 -41.48 36.25
N GLU A 92 -10.10 -41.33 37.57
CA GLU A 92 -9.29 -40.44 38.40
C GLU A 92 -8.51 -41.19 39.49
N THR A 93 -7.40 -40.55 39.86
CA THR A 93 -6.71 -40.50 41.18
C THR A 93 -5.51 -41.42 41.41
N PRO A 94 -4.57 -41.05 42.31
CA PRO A 94 -3.87 -39.74 42.33
C PRO A 94 -2.35 -39.87 42.60
N THR A 95 -1.65 -38.73 42.63
CA THR A 95 -0.30 -38.52 43.23
C THR A 95 0.92 -38.97 42.44
N THR A 96 1.65 -38.00 41.89
CA THR A 96 3.02 -37.63 42.35
C THR A 96 3.37 -36.23 41.83
N LYS A 97 4.07 -35.42 42.64
CA LYS A 97 4.67 -34.15 42.19
C LYS A 97 6.05 -34.44 41.60
N GLU A 98 6.19 -34.36 40.29
CA GLU A 98 7.51 -34.25 39.65
C GLU A 98 7.46 -33.32 38.43
N SER A 99 8.62 -32.79 38.05
CA SER A 99 8.77 -31.62 37.18
C SER A 99 8.31 -31.87 35.72
N VAL A 100 7.07 -31.52 35.39
CA VAL A 100 6.59 -31.48 34.01
C VAL A 100 7.14 -30.25 33.30
N ALA A 101 7.90 -30.45 32.22
CA ALA A 101 8.29 -29.38 31.32
C ALA A 101 7.04 -28.74 30.70
N LYS A 102 6.91 -27.41 30.80
CA LYS A 102 5.77 -26.69 30.25
C LYS A 102 5.78 -26.78 28.72
N THR A 103 4.95 -27.65 28.17
CA THR A 103 4.57 -27.60 26.76
C THR A 103 3.79 -26.29 26.56
N GLU A 104 4.46 -25.27 26.04
CA GLU A 104 3.80 -24.03 25.59
C GLU A 104 2.84 -24.38 24.46
N ASN A 105 1.56 -24.57 24.80
CA ASN A 105 0.51 -24.76 23.82
C ASN A 105 0.19 -23.39 23.19
N VAL A 106 0.94 -23.04 22.15
CA VAL A 106 0.82 -21.76 21.44
C VAL A 106 -0.63 -21.56 20.97
N PRO A 107 -1.29 -20.43 21.30
CA PRO A 107 -2.66 -20.17 20.86
C PRO A 107 -2.81 -20.20 19.34
N THR A 108 -3.93 -20.73 18.83
CA THR A 108 -4.20 -20.81 17.39
C THR A 108 -4.20 -19.44 16.70
N GLU A 109 -4.57 -18.37 17.42
CA GLU A 109 -4.46 -16.99 16.94
C GLU A 109 -3.00 -16.61 16.62
N TYR A 110 -2.05 -17.03 17.46
CA TYR A 110 -0.63 -16.66 17.34
C TYR A 110 0.01 -17.36 16.13
N LEU A 111 -0.43 -18.59 15.83
CA LEU A 111 -0.03 -19.33 14.62
C LEU A 111 -0.64 -18.70 13.36
N SER A 112 -1.92 -18.31 13.42
CA SER A 112 -2.58 -17.56 12.32
C SER A 112 -1.89 -16.22 12.03
N ALA A 113 -1.50 -15.49 13.09
CA ALA A 113 -0.77 -14.24 13.00
C ALA A 113 0.64 -14.45 12.39
N LEU A 114 1.33 -15.53 12.76
CA LEU A 114 2.62 -15.90 12.16
C LEU A 114 2.48 -16.15 10.65
N THR A 115 1.56 -17.00 10.21
CA THR A 115 1.37 -17.28 8.76
C THR A 115 0.90 -16.07 7.95
N LYS A 116 0.15 -15.14 8.56
CA LYS A 116 -0.14 -13.83 7.93
C LYS A 116 1.10 -12.92 7.89
N GLY A 117 1.90 -12.91 8.95
CA GLY A 117 3.18 -12.20 9.01
C GLY A 117 4.17 -12.70 7.95
N GLU A 118 4.25 -14.02 7.74
CA GLU A 118 5.08 -14.65 6.70
C GLU A 118 4.65 -14.17 5.32
N SER A 119 3.33 -14.17 5.06
CA SER A 119 2.75 -13.68 3.80
C SER A 119 3.07 -12.20 3.54
N TYR A 120 2.99 -11.33 4.57
CA TYR A 120 3.30 -9.91 4.44
C TYR A 120 4.80 -9.63 4.28
N ALA A 121 5.65 -10.38 4.98
CA ALA A 121 7.10 -10.28 4.88
C ALA A 121 7.60 -10.77 3.51
N GLU A 122 7.24 -11.97 3.07
CA GLU A 122 7.80 -12.60 1.87
C GLU A 122 7.14 -12.10 0.57
N ILE A 123 5.80 -12.00 0.53
CA ILE A 123 5.07 -11.67 -0.70
C ILE A 123 4.99 -10.15 -0.88
N MET A 124 4.64 -9.41 0.18
CA MET A 124 4.49 -7.95 0.12
C MET A 124 5.78 -7.17 0.42
N ASN A 125 6.86 -7.86 0.80
CA ASN A 125 8.18 -7.27 1.05
C ASN A 125 8.12 -6.12 2.09
N MET A 126 7.27 -6.26 3.10
CA MET A 126 7.02 -5.23 4.11
C MET A 126 8.14 -5.17 5.16
N SER A 127 8.26 -4.04 5.86
CA SER A 127 9.17 -3.90 7.00
C SER A 127 8.64 -4.62 8.25
N LYS A 128 9.53 -4.82 9.24
CA LYS A 128 9.15 -5.43 10.52
C LYS A 128 8.02 -4.66 11.23
N GLN A 129 8.04 -3.33 11.16
CA GLN A 129 6.98 -2.49 11.74
C GLN A 129 5.70 -2.55 10.91
N GLY A 130 5.80 -2.44 9.58
CA GLY A 130 4.65 -2.51 8.69
C GLY A 130 3.87 -3.83 8.81
N VAL A 131 4.58 -4.96 9.00
CA VAL A 131 3.94 -6.27 9.26
C VAL A 131 3.17 -6.24 10.59
N TYR A 132 3.74 -5.69 11.67
CA TYR A 132 3.06 -5.57 12.96
C TYR A 132 1.81 -4.69 12.89
N ASP A 133 1.94 -3.52 12.25
CA ASP A 133 0.85 -2.54 12.11
C ASP A 133 -0.29 -3.12 11.25
N GLN A 134 0.05 -3.89 10.20
CA GLN A 134 -0.95 -4.56 9.34
C GLN A 134 -1.65 -5.74 10.03
N LEU A 135 -0.95 -6.52 10.87
CA LEU A 135 -1.54 -7.59 11.67
C LEU A 135 -2.51 -7.06 12.75
N THR A 136 -2.17 -5.94 13.38
CA THR A 136 -2.97 -5.32 14.45
C THR A 136 -4.04 -4.34 13.97
N SER A 137 -3.94 -3.83 12.73
CA SER A 137 -4.84 -2.82 12.16
C SER A 137 -6.33 -3.18 12.26
N ASP A 138 -7.14 -2.22 12.69
CA ASP A 138 -8.61 -2.30 12.69
C ASP A 138 -9.20 -2.59 11.29
N TYR A 139 -8.46 -2.27 10.21
CA TYR A 139 -8.84 -2.52 8.82
C TYR A 139 -8.10 -3.71 8.18
N GLY A 140 -7.15 -4.31 8.91
CA GLY A 140 -6.35 -5.46 8.50
C GLY A 140 -6.87 -6.76 9.13
N GLU A 141 -5.95 -7.55 9.68
CA GLU A 141 -6.26 -8.87 10.26
C GLU A 141 -6.85 -8.79 11.68
N ARG A 142 -6.70 -7.64 12.36
CA ARG A 142 -7.25 -7.35 13.70
C ARG A 142 -6.81 -8.32 14.81
N PHE A 143 -5.63 -8.92 14.70
CA PHE A 143 -5.07 -9.81 15.72
C PHE A 143 -4.77 -9.06 17.03
N SER A 144 -4.77 -9.80 18.15
CA SER A 144 -4.27 -9.26 19.42
C SER A 144 -2.81 -8.75 19.29
N PRO A 145 -2.42 -7.65 19.96
CA PRO A 145 -1.05 -7.16 19.97
C PRO A 145 -0.03 -8.23 20.37
N GLU A 146 -0.41 -9.13 21.27
CA GLU A 146 0.41 -10.25 21.73
C GLU A 146 0.57 -11.34 20.65
N ALA A 147 -0.47 -11.63 19.86
CA ALA A 147 -0.37 -12.54 18.71
C ALA A 147 0.49 -11.94 17.58
N ALA A 148 0.33 -10.63 17.32
CA ALA A 148 1.16 -9.92 16.34
C ALA A 148 2.63 -9.83 16.79
N GLN A 149 2.90 -9.56 18.07
CA GLN A 149 4.26 -9.60 18.61
C GLN A 149 4.86 -11.01 18.54
N TYR A 150 4.08 -12.05 18.87
CA TYR A 150 4.53 -13.44 18.69
C TYR A 150 4.92 -13.72 17.24
N ALA A 151 4.10 -13.31 16.26
CA ALA A 151 4.44 -13.44 14.84
C ALA A 151 5.78 -12.77 14.53
N ILE A 152 5.92 -11.50 14.90
CA ILE A 152 7.11 -10.66 14.67
C ILE A 152 8.39 -11.21 15.32
N ASP A 153 8.28 -11.92 16.44
CA ASP A 153 9.41 -12.56 17.13
C ASP A 153 9.79 -13.94 16.57
N HIS A 154 8.91 -14.57 15.77
CA HIS A 154 9.15 -15.88 15.14
C HIS A 154 9.38 -15.80 13.62
N LEU A 155 9.23 -14.63 13.01
CA LEU A 155 9.53 -14.41 11.59
C LEU A 155 11.03 -14.47 11.28
N ASN A 156 11.40 -15.39 10.39
CA ASN A 156 12.75 -15.51 9.82
C ASN A 156 12.86 -14.75 8.48
N ALA A 157 12.53 -13.46 8.48
CA ALA A 157 12.57 -12.62 7.28
C ALA A 157 13.90 -11.85 7.15
N ASP A 158 14.38 -11.68 5.91
CA ASP A 158 15.50 -10.79 5.59
C ASP A 158 14.97 -9.38 5.29
N TRP A 159 14.89 -8.55 6.33
CA TRP A 159 14.38 -7.18 6.23
C TRP A 159 15.23 -6.27 5.32
N ASN A 160 16.52 -6.58 5.14
CA ASN A 160 17.40 -5.88 4.20
C ASN A 160 17.04 -6.24 2.74
N ALA A 161 16.72 -7.51 2.47
CA ALA A 161 16.20 -7.93 1.17
C ALA A 161 14.82 -7.33 0.87
N ASN A 162 13.92 -7.26 1.86
CA ASN A 162 12.61 -6.62 1.73
C ASN A 162 12.75 -5.13 1.39
N ALA A 163 13.60 -4.40 2.12
CA ALA A 163 13.88 -2.99 1.85
C ALA A 163 14.44 -2.78 0.43
N LEU A 164 15.35 -3.65 -0.03
CA LEU A 164 15.88 -3.63 -1.39
C LEU A 164 14.81 -3.90 -2.45
N LYS A 165 13.89 -4.84 -2.21
CA LYS A 165 12.77 -5.14 -3.13
C LYS A 165 11.76 -3.99 -3.24
N LYS A 166 11.52 -3.28 -2.15
CA LYS A 166 10.76 -2.02 -2.16
C LYS A 166 11.51 -0.90 -2.90
N ALA A 167 12.83 -0.79 -2.70
CA ALA A 167 13.68 0.18 -3.39
C ALA A 167 13.68 -0.04 -4.93
N GLU A 168 13.79 -1.29 -5.39
CA GLU A 168 13.61 -1.67 -6.80
C GLU A 168 12.24 -1.21 -7.33
N SER A 169 11.16 -1.50 -6.61
CA SER A 169 9.81 -1.10 -7.00
C SER A 169 9.64 0.42 -7.13
N TYR A 170 10.18 1.20 -6.18
CA TYR A 170 10.14 2.67 -6.22
C TYR A 170 11.02 3.28 -7.31
N SER A 171 12.15 2.65 -7.65
CA SER A 171 12.91 2.99 -8.85
C SER A 171 12.07 2.77 -10.11
N ASP A 172 11.57 1.55 -10.30
CA ASP A 172 11.13 1.11 -11.61
C ASP A 172 9.71 1.55 -11.96
N SER A 173 8.83 1.66 -10.96
CA SER A 173 7.43 2.09 -11.15
C SER A 173 7.23 3.59 -10.90
N MET A 174 7.90 4.16 -9.90
CA MET A 174 7.71 5.56 -9.49
C MET A 174 8.84 6.49 -9.95
N ASN A 175 9.91 5.96 -10.56
CA ASN A 175 11.02 6.72 -11.14
C ASN A 175 11.64 7.70 -10.13
N MET A 176 11.84 7.23 -8.89
CA MET A 176 12.34 8.05 -7.78
C MET A 176 13.88 8.17 -7.78
N SER A 177 14.38 9.23 -7.14
CA SER A 177 15.80 9.44 -6.88
C SER A 177 16.31 8.53 -5.74
N LYS A 178 17.63 8.41 -5.60
CA LYS A 178 18.23 7.66 -4.48
C LYS A 178 17.76 8.15 -3.11
N GLN A 179 17.69 9.47 -2.91
CA GLN A 179 17.26 10.05 -1.64
C GLN A 179 15.75 9.90 -1.42
N GLY A 180 14.93 10.13 -2.46
CA GLY A 180 13.48 9.97 -2.36
C GLY A 180 13.08 8.52 -1.99
N ILE A 181 13.81 7.52 -2.50
CA ILE A 181 13.61 6.11 -2.12
C ILE A 181 13.95 5.91 -0.62
N TYR A 182 15.09 6.41 -0.13
CA TYR A 182 15.46 6.32 1.28
C TYR A 182 14.43 6.97 2.21
N ASP A 183 13.99 8.19 1.87
CA ASP A 183 13.00 8.94 2.64
C ASP A 183 11.63 8.24 2.66
N GLN A 184 11.23 7.59 1.55
CA GLN A 184 9.99 6.81 1.46
C GLN A 184 10.07 5.48 2.23
N LEU A 185 11.23 4.80 2.22
CA LEU A 185 11.45 3.58 2.99
C LEU A 185 11.39 3.83 4.51
N THR A 186 11.93 4.96 4.97
CA THR A 186 11.99 5.34 6.39
C THR A 186 10.78 6.14 6.91
N SER A 187 9.89 6.60 6.02
CA SER A 187 8.73 7.41 6.37
C SER A 187 7.76 6.70 7.32
N GLU A 188 7.33 7.38 8.39
CA GLU A 188 6.27 6.96 9.32
C GLU A 188 4.92 6.67 8.64
N ALA A 189 4.72 7.19 7.42
CA ALA A 189 3.53 6.98 6.59
C ALA A 189 3.86 6.30 5.25
N GLY A 190 5.07 5.74 5.14
CA GLY A 190 5.56 4.97 3.99
C GLY A 190 5.73 3.51 4.39
N GLU A 191 6.96 3.00 4.31
CA GLU A 191 7.26 1.58 4.57
C GLU A 191 7.79 1.30 5.99
N GLN A 192 8.16 2.32 6.77
CA GLN A 192 8.63 2.18 8.16
C GLN A 192 9.83 1.20 8.37
N PHE A 193 10.73 1.08 7.39
CA PHE A 193 12.02 0.41 7.58
C PHE A 193 12.93 1.21 8.52
N THR A 194 13.88 0.53 9.16
CA THR A 194 14.95 1.22 9.90
C THR A 194 15.84 2.04 8.94
N PRO A 195 16.49 3.10 9.44
CA PRO A 195 17.50 3.85 8.68
C PRO A 195 18.59 2.94 8.09
N GLU A 196 18.98 1.89 8.81
CA GLU A 196 20.01 0.93 8.42
C GLU A 196 19.55 0.03 7.26
N GLU A 197 18.33 -0.51 7.31
CA GLU A 197 17.73 -1.32 6.22
C GLU A 197 17.50 -0.47 4.97
N ALA A 198 17.01 0.76 5.14
CA ALA A 198 16.81 1.69 4.03
C ALA A 198 18.14 2.12 3.40
N GLN A 199 19.20 2.35 4.20
CA GLN A 199 20.54 2.65 3.71
C GLN A 199 21.12 1.46 2.93
N TYR A 200 21.00 0.24 3.47
CA TYR A 200 21.40 -0.98 2.78
C TYR A 200 20.70 -1.11 1.43
N ALA A 201 19.38 -0.87 1.39
CA ALA A 201 18.60 -0.95 0.17
C ALA A 201 19.09 0.03 -0.90
N VAL A 202 19.28 1.31 -0.57
CA VAL A 202 19.72 2.31 -1.56
C VAL A 202 21.20 2.21 -1.94
N ASP A 203 22.04 1.54 -1.15
CA ASP A 203 23.44 1.24 -1.50
C ASP A 203 23.61 -0.03 -2.35
N ASN A 204 22.64 -0.97 -2.29
CA ASN A 204 22.65 -2.18 -3.11
C ASN A 204 21.75 -2.10 -4.37
N LEU A 205 20.84 -1.12 -4.43
CA LEU A 205 19.95 -0.87 -5.58
C LEU A 205 20.74 -0.49 -6.83
N LYS A 206 20.54 -1.24 -7.91
CA LYS A 206 21.19 -1.04 -9.22
C LYS A 206 20.31 -0.25 -10.20
N ALA A 207 19.81 0.90 -9.75
CA ALA A 207 18.98 1.79 -10.56
C ALA A 207 19.80 2.69 -11.49
N ASN A 208 19.20 3.11 -12.60
CA ASN A 208 19.73 4.17 -13.47
C ASN A 208 19.03 5.50 -13.14
N TYR A 209 19.54 6.23 -12.14
CA TYR A 209 18.88 7.45 -11.68
C TYR A 209 18.80 8.58 -12.73
N ASN A 210 19.70 8.60 -13.72
CA ASN A 210 19.60 9.48 -14.89
C ASN A 210 18.33 9.19 -15.72
N GLU A 211 18.00 7.92 -15.91
CA GLU A 211 16.76 7.47 -16.59
C GLU A 211 15.52 7.80 -15.76
N ASN A 212 15.58 7.58 -14.44
CA ASN A 212 14.49 7.94 -13.53
C ASN A 212 14.21 9.46 -13.57
N ALA A 213 15.26 10.28 -13.51
CA ALA A 213 15.17 11.74 -13.64
C ALA A 213 14.60 12.17 -15.00
N LEU A 214 15.02 11.53 -16.09
CA LEU A 214 14.51 11.81 -17.44
C LEU A 214 13.02 11.47 -17.59
N LYS A 215 12.57 10.32 -17.07
CA LYS A 215 11.14 9.95 -17.08
C LYS A 215 10.29 10.89 -16.23
N LYS A 216 10.79 11.31 -15.06
CA LYS A 216 10.17 12.37 -14.25
C LYS A 216 10.10 13.70 -15.00
N ALA A 217 11.17 14.09 -15.69
CA ALA A 217 11.22 15.31 -16.50
C ALA A 217 10.18 15.30 -17.63
N LYS A 218 10.10 14.21 -18.39
CA LYS A 218 9.07 14.03 -19.44
C LYS A 218 7.66 14.03 -18.85
N SER A 219 7.41 13.36 -17.73
CA SER A 219 6.12 13.41 -17.02
C SER A 219 5.73 14.85 -16.60
N TYR A 220 6.65 15.63 -16.04
CA TYR A 220 6.40 17.03 -15.68
C TYR A 220 6.19 17.95 -16.90
N GLN A 221 6.87 17.67 -18.02
CA GLN A 221 6.67 18.38 -19.30
C GLN A 221 5.28 18.07 -19.89
N GLU A 222 4.91 16.79 -19.97
CA GLU A 222 3.66 16.32 -20.58
C GLU A 222 2.41 16.66 -19.76
N GLN A 223 2.44 16.41 -18.45
CA GLN A 223 1.25 16.48 -17.59
C GLN A 223 1.05 17.85 -16.93
N MET A 224 2.13 18.61 -16.75
CA MET A 224 2.11 19.91 -16.05
C MET A 224 2.61 21.09 -16.92
N ALA A 225 2.99 20.84 -18.19
CA ALA A 225 3.48 21.87 -19.13
C ALA A 225 4.63 22.74 -18.58
N MET A 226 5.47 22.17 -17.72
CA MET A 226 6.54 22.89 -17.04
C MET A 226 7.71 23.23 -17.98
N SER A 227 8.37 24.38 -17.76
CA SER A 227 9.59 24.73 -18.51
C SER A 227 10.79 23.87 -18.05
N PRO A 228 11.83 23.71 -18.88
CA PRO A 228 13.05 22.98 -18.50
C PRO A 228 13.68 23.46 -17.19
N GLU A 229 13.67 24.77 -16.92
CA GLU A 229 14.18 25.36 -15.68
C GLU A 229 13.32 24.96 -14.48
N GLY A 230 11.99 25.04 -14.60
CA GLY A 230 11.06 24.64 -13.55
C GLY A 230 11.08 23.13 -13.28
N ILE A 231 11.29 22.31 -14.31
CA ILE A 231 11.51 20.87 -14.18
C ILE A 231 12.81 20.61 -13.41
N ARG A 232 13.93 21.26 -13.77
CA ARG A 232 15.21 21.12 -13.06
C ARG A 232 15.11 21.54 -11.59
N GLU A 233 14.41 22.63 -11.30
CA GLU A 233 14.15 23.07 -9.92
C GLU A 233 13.31 22.04 -9.15
N GLN A 234 12.23 21.52 -9.74
CA GLN A 234 11.40 20.50 -9.12
C GLN A 234 12.17 19.19 -8.86
N LEU A 235 12.96 18.72 -9.85
CA LEU A 235 13.80 17.52 -9.73
C LEU A 235 14.83 17.62 -8.59
N THR A 236 15.46 18.78 -8.43
CA THR A 236 16.52 19.00 -7.42
C THR A 236 16.00 19.48 -6.07
N SER A 237 14.73 19.89 -5.97
CA SER A 237 14.19 20.49 -4.75
C SER A 237 14.04 19.49 -3.60
N ALA A 238 14.40 19.92 -2.39
CA ALA A 238 14.26 19.16 -1.13
C ALA A 238 12.82 18.98 -0.63
N ALA A 239 11.82 19.31 -1.47
CA ALA A 239 10.40 19.06 -1.25
C ALA A 239 9.70 18.51 -2.51
N GLY A 240 10.51 18.12 -3.52
CA GLY A 240 10.09 17.52 -4.77
C GLY A 240 10.75 16.14 -4.90
N GLU A 241 11.62 15.96 -5.89
CA GLU A 241 12.16 14.63 -6.23
C GLU A 241 13.56 14.32 -5.65
N GLN A 242 14.30 15.31 -5.16
CA GLN A 242 15.62 15.15 -4.54
C GLN A 242 16.68 14.41 -5.40
N PHE A 243 16.62 14.55 -6.73
CA PHE A 243 17.72 14.18 -7.63
C PHE A 243 18.94 15.08 -7.43
N THR A 244 20.12 14.55 -7.75
CA THR A 244 21.34 15.35 -7.83
C THR A 244 21.26 16.42 -8.94
N PRO A 245 22.00 17.53 -8.84
CA PRO A 245 22.13 18.50 -9.91
C PRO A 245 22.57 17.88 -11.25
N GLU A 246 23.38 16.83 -11.21
CA GLU A 246 23.92 16.10 -12.35
C GLU A 246 22.84 15.25 -13.05
N GLU A 247 22.06 14.47 -12.29
CA GLU A 247 20.93 13.68 -12.81
C GLU A 247 19.84 14.60 -13.40
N ALA A 248 19.56 15.73 -12.74
CA ALA A 248 18.62 16.72 -13.25
C ALA A 248 19.16 17.45 -14.50
N ALA A 249 20.46 17.71 -14.59
CA ALA A 249 21.08 18.27 -15.79
C ALA A 249 21.01 17.31 -16.98
N TYR A 250 21.27 16.01 -16.76
CA TYR A 250 21.08 14.95 -17.76
C TYR A 250 19.61 14.91 -18.24
N ALA A 251 18.66 14.91 -17.30
CA ALA A 251 17.23 14.85 -17.60
C ALA A 251 16.74 16.04 -18.46
N ILE A 252 17.31 17.24 -18.26
CA ILE A 252 17.03 18.41 -19.11
C ILE A 252 17.75 18.33 -20.46
N GLN A 253 19.00 17.85 -20.48
CA GLN A 253 19.78 17.69 -21.73
C GLN A 253 19.08 16.75 -22.72
N HIS A 254 18.49 15.65 -22.22
CA HIS A 254 17.83 14.61 -23.02
C HIS A 254 16.30 14.73 -23.05
N LEU A 255 15.73 15.85 -22.58
CA LEU A 255 14.28 16.02 -22.42
C LEU A 255 13.49 15.88 -23.73
N ASN A 256 14.10 16.25 -24.87
CA ASN A 256 13.45 16.27 -26.18
C ASN A 256 14.07 15.25 -27.17
N ASP A 257 14.78 14.25 -26.64
CA ASP A 257 15.30 13.09 -27.39
C ASP A 257 14.24 11.99 -27.56
#